data_AF-A0A845L1E6-F1
#
_entry.id   AF-A0A845L1E6-F1
#
_cell.length_a   1.000
_cell.length_b   1.000
_cell.length_c   1.000
_cell.angle_alpha   90.00
_cell.angle_beta   90.00
_cell.angle_gamma   90.00
#
_symmetry.space_group_name_H-M   'P 1'
#
loop_
_entity.id
_entity.type
_entity.pdbx_description
1 polymer ?
#
loop_
_entity_poly.entity_id
_entity_poly.type
_entity_poly.pdbx_seq_one_letter_code
_entity_poly.pdbx_strand_id
1 'polypeptide(L)'
;MNLIARRAALCAAMVAGALTLHGLQSAALTWTEAYAPADSTAQAQPQRQPHLAVMTPEAGTITFLVGKERFAFVPGQGADYLSPGTWSYLPTLDPETARQTAVLFADALPKHLRLREGGLERIASAILEGEEVTVAVPSWVIAAEIVLPLTHVSYNGGRNASTALDHLDGYVLKANETFSFNDVVGPRSADRGFITGMSLIDNRFIQEQGGGICFASTIVHQAASRTDVEVVEQNHHSRPVAYVPRGGDATVYYGELDYRFRNGDALMAFEKLQRPNGLGLRLWKSMH
;
A
#
# COMPACT_ATOMS: atom_id res chain seq x y z
N MET A 1 -24.62 -14.53 -14.78
CA MET A 1 -23.28 -14.19 -15.31
C MET A 1 -22.68 -13.12 -14.42
N ASN A 2 -21.75 -13.49 -13.52
CA ASN A 2 -20.60 -12.66 -13.20
C ASN A 2 -19.63 -13.39 -12.25
N LEU A 3 -18.34 -13.17 -12.52
CA LEU A 3 -17.15 -13.86 -12.07
C LEU A 3 -16.81 -13.72 -10.56
N ILE A 4 -17.77 -13.35 -9.72
CA ILE A 4 -17.57 -13.07 -8.29
C ILE A 4 -18.04 -14.22 -7.39
N ALA A 5 -18.74 -15.23 -7.94
CA ALA A 5 -19.23 -16.41 -7.18
C ALA A 5 -18.33 -17.67 -7.28
N ARG A 6 -17.09 -17.57 -7.79
CA ARG A 6 -16.16 -18.71 -7.94
C ARG A 6 -14.91 -18.68 -7.06
N ARG A 7 -14.80 -17.77 -6.09
CA ARG A 7 -13.63 -17.68 -5.18
C ARG A 7 -13.93 -17.92 -3.70
N ALA A 8 -15.10 -18.46 -3.34
CA ALA A 8 -15.47 -18.77 -1.95
C ALA A 8 -15.68 -20.27 -1.66
N ALA A 9 -15.10 -21.17 -2.46
CA ALA A 9 -15.32 -22.63 -2.32
C ALA A 9 -14.03 -23.48 -2.37
N LEU A 10 -12.87 -22.93 -1.97
CA LEU A 10 -11.64 -23.70 -1.76
C LEU A 10 -10.91 -23.22 -0.51
N CYS A 11 -11.54 -23.40 0.65
CA CYS A 11 -10.87 -23.37 1.97
C CYS A 11 -11.81 -23.91 3.06
N ALA A 12 -12.32 -25.14 2.89
CA ALA A 12 -12.97 -25.90 3.98
C ALA A 12 -13.18 -27.36 3.54
N ALA A 13 -12.11 -28.15 3.47
CA ALA A 13 -12.21 -29.59 3.27
C ALA A 13 -11.03 -30.32 3.90
N MET A 14 -10.82 -30.18 5.21
CA MET A 14 -10.06 -31.14 6.03
C MET A 14 -10.38 -30.93 7.52
N VAL A 15 -11.54 -31.36 8.00
CA VAL A 15 -11.70 -31.91 9.37
C VAL A 15 -12.92 -32.85 9.37
N ALA A 16 -12.68 -34.08 9.81
CA ALA A 16 -13.64 -35.07 10.34
C ALA A 16 -14.76 -35.56 9.42
N GLY A 17 -14.55 -36.76 8.86
CA GLY A 17 -15.62 -37.60 8.36
C GLY A 17 -16.46 -38.21 9.48
N ALA A 18 -17.75 -38.32 9.22
CA ALA A 18 -18.63 -39.40 9.64
C ALA A 18 -20.04 -39.05 9.12
N LEU A 19 -20.55 -39.82 8.16
CA LEU A 19 -21.91 -40.36 8.21
C LEU A 19 -22.19 -41.18 6.95
N THR A 20 -22.41 -42.45 7.23
CA THR A 20 -22.80 -43.54 6.34
C THR A 20 -24.20 -43.32 5.78
N LEU A 21 -24.43 -43.77 4.55
CA LEU A 21 -25.76 -44.13 4.07
C LEU A 21 -25.68 -45.45 3.30
N HIS A 22 -26.65 -46.29 3.67
CA HIS A 22 -26.77 -47.71 3.37
C HIS A 22 -27.03 -47.99 1.90
N GLY A 23 -26.70 -49.22 1.48
CA GLY A 23 -27.55 -49.97 0.57
C GLY A 23 -26.84 -50.63 -0.60
N LEU A 24 -26.49 -51.90 -0.43
CA LEU A 24 -27.11 -53.05 -1.13
C LEU A 24 -26.12 -54.22 -1.17
N GLN A 25 -26.52 -55.31 -0.50
CA GLN A 25 -25.93 -56.64 -0.56
C GLN A 25 -26.22 -57.28 -1.92
N SER A 26 -25.31 -58.12 -2.44
CA SER A 26 -25.47 -59.58 -2.35
C SER A 26 -24.57 -60.35 -3.33
N ALA A 27 -24.13 -61.52 -2.83
CA ALA A 27 -23.76 -62.75 -3.53
C ALA A 27 -22.39 -62.78 -4.24
N ALA A 28 -21.59 -63.85 -4.18
CA ALA A 28 -21.63 -65.12 -3.44
C ALA A 28 -20.35 -65.91 -3.79
N LEU A 29 -19.85 -66.71 -2.83
CA LEU A 29 -19.18 -68.03 -2.96
C LEU A 29 -17.85 -68.09 -3.78
N THR A 30 -16.76 -68.74 -3.34
CA THR A 30 -16.63 -70.06 -2.70
C THR A 30 -15.34 -70.16 -1.87
N TRP A 31 -15.39 -71.05 -0.87
CA TRP A 31 -14.26 -71.53 -0.08
C TRP A 31 -13.52 -72.69 -0.76
N THR A 32 -12.20 -72.75 -0.62
CA THR A 32 -11.46 -73.99 -0.35
C THR A 32 -10.18 -73.68 0.43
N GLU A 33 -10.02 -74.40 1.54
CA GLU A 33 -8.86 -74.43 2.45
C GLU A 33 -7.60 -75.00 1.77
N ALA A 34 -6.41 -74.56 2.19
CA ALA A 34 -5.49 -75.39 2.99
C ALA A 34 -4.12 -74.72 3.25
N TYR A 35 -3.71 -74.80 4.52
CA TYR A 35 -2.34 -74.95 5.06
C TYR A 35 -1.31 -73.78 5.05
N ALA A 36 -1.25 -73.08 6.20
CA ALA A 36 -0.12 -72.79 7.12
C ALA A 36 1.32 -72.44 6.65
N PRO A 37 2.10 -71.69 7.46
CA PRO A 37 3.01 -70.62 7.00
C PRO A 37 4.52 -70.89 7.19
N ALA A 38 5.37 -70.11 6.51
CA ALA A 38 6.68 -69.60 6.97
C ALA A 38 7.29 -68.74 5.82
N ASP A 39 7.32 -67.41 5.90
CA ASP A 39 8.24 -66.52 6.62
C ASP A 39 9.46 -66.05 5.79
N SER A 40 9.54 -64.72 5.72
CA SER A 40 10.70 -63.85 5.47
C SER A 40 11.38 -63.85 4.08
N THR A 41 11.10 -62.81 3.27
CA THR A 41 11.83 -61.52 3.11
C THR A 41 12.95 -61.55 2.05
N ALA A 42 12.61 -61.07 0.86
CA ALA A 42 13.54 -60.39 -0.04
C ALA A 42 12.75 -59.31 -0.83
N GLN A 43 12.59 -58.12 -0.23
CA GLN A 43 12.11 -56.95 -0.96
C GLN A 43 13.30 -56.23 -1.59
N ALA A 44 13.31 -56.13 -2.91
CA ALA A 44 14.26 -55.36 -3.67
C ALA A 44 14.16 -53.86 -3.30
N GLN A 45 15.30 -53.24 -2.98
CA GLN A 45 15.38 -51.80 -2.74
C GLN A 45 15.24 -51.02 -4.06
N PRO A 46 14.42 -49.96 -4.14
CA PRO A 46 14.40 -49.09 -5.30
C PRO A 46 15.67 -48.21 -5.31
N GLN A 47 16.35 -48.18 -6.45
CA GLN A 47 17.52 -47.33 -6.69
C GLN A 47 17.15 -45.85 -6.50
N ARG A 48 17.85 -45.16 -5.59
CA ARG A 48 17.77 -43.69 -5.48
C ARG A 48 18.41 -43.08 -6.72
N GLN A 49 17.63 -42.29 -7.47
CA GLN A 49 18.20 -41.32 -8.38
C GLN A 49 19.00 -40.30 -7.55
N PRO A 50 20.22 -39.93 -7.97
CA PRO A 50 20.95 -38.87 -7.29
C PRO A 50 20.17 -37.56 -7.50
N HIS A 51 19.65 -37.00 -6.41
CA HIS A 51 19.23 -35.60 -6.40
C HIS A 51 20.48 -34.78 -6.73
N LEU A 52 20.50 -34.11 -7.89
CA LEU A 52 21.46 -33.03 -8.12
C LEU A 52 21.30 -32.07 -6.95
N ALA A 53 22.34 -31.95 -6.13
CA ALA A 53 22.43 -30.88 -5.17
C ALA A 53 22.37 -29.59 -5.98
N VAL A 54 21.25 -28.87 -5.89
CA VAL A 54 21.21 -27.47 -6.32
C VAL A 54 22.25 -26.79 -5.45
N MET A 55 23.38 -26.42 -6.05
CA MET A 55 24.41 -25.67 -5.33
C MET A 55 23.76 -24.35 -4.92
N THR A 56 23.42 -24.21 -3.65
CA THR A 56 23.10 -22.91 -3.08
C THR A 56 24.35 -22.05 -3.18
N PRO A 57 24.29 -20.88 -3.83
CA PRO A 57 25.40 -19.94 -3.82
C PRO A 57 25.84 -19.65 -2.38
N GLU A 58 27.14 -19.59 -2.13
CA GLU A 58 27.65 -18.94 -0.91
C GLU A 58 27.33 -17.46 -1.04
N ALA A 59 26.33 -16.99 -0.31
CA ALA A 59 25.95 -15.59 -0.36
C ALA A 59 26.60 -14.80 0.76
N GLY A 60 26.86 -13.51 0.51
CA GLY A 60 27.28 -12.55 1.52
C GLY A 60 26.10 -11.95 2.30
N THR A 61 26.40 -11.10 3.27
CA THR A 61 25.35 -10.34 3.97
C THR A 61 24.86 -9.21 3.07
N ILE A 62 23.53 -9.06 2.95
CA ILE A 62 22.95 -7.89 2.27
C ILE A 62 22.52 -6.88 3.33
N THR A 63 23.08 -5.68 3.29
CA THR A 63 22.66 -4.59 4.17
C THR A 63 21.82 -3.59 3.40
N PHE A 64 20.54 -3.47 3.75
CA PHE A 64 19.69 -2.38 3.26
C PHE A 64 19.78 -1.17 4.18
N LEU A 65 20.07 -0.01 3.58
CA LEU A 65 19.89 1.30 4.22
C LEU A 65 18.57 1.88 3.72
N VAL A 66 17.53 1.77 4.54
CA VAL A 66 16.18 2.22 4.20
C VAL A 66 15.94 3.56 4.89
N GLY A 67 16.34 4.65 4.23
CA GLY A 67 16.57 5.94 4.90
C GLY A 67 17.70 5.82 5.92
N LYS A 68 17.45 6.19 7.17
CA LYS A 68 18.45 6.12 8.26
C LYS A 68 18.54 4.77 8.97
N GLU A 69 17.61 3.86 8.69
CA GLU A 69 17.53 2.56 9.35
C GLU A 69 18.33 1.51 8.57
N ARG A 70 19.02 0.63 9.31
CA ARG A 70 19.85 -0.45 8.77
C ARG A 70 19.15 -1.79 8.97
N PHE A 71 18.98 -2.54 7.88
CA PHE A 71 18.44 -3.90 7.89
C PHE A 71 19.47 -4.85 7.31
N ALA A 72 19.86 -5.89 8.04
CA ALA A 72 20.89 -6.83 7.59
C ALA A 72 20.27 -8.20 7.33
N PHE A 73 20.43 -8.70 6.11
CA PHE A 73 20.00 -10.02 5.66
C PHE A 73 21.19 -10.96 5.70
N VAL A 74 21.14 -11.93 6.61
CA VAL A 74 22.18 -12.94 6.75
C VAL A 74 21.79 -14.19 5.97
N PRO A 75 22.71 -14.83 5.22
CA PRO A 75 22.43 -16.10 4.58
C PRO A 75 22.03 -17.16 5.63
N GLY A 76 21.03 -17.99 5.32
CA GLY A 76 20.97 -19.32 5.93
C GLY A 76 19.70 -19.80 6.63
N GLN A 77 18.48 -19.36 6.27
CA GLN A 77 17.22 -20.15 6.40
C GLN A 77 16.17 -19.68 5.38
N GLY A 78 15.15 -20.52 5.12
CA GLY A 78 14.12 -20.33 4.09
C GLY A 78 13.27 -19.06 4.20
N ALA A 79 12.57 -18.70 3.11
CA ALA A 79 11.69 -17.52 3.05
C ALA A 79 10.58 -17.53 4.14
N ASP A 80 10.28 -18.71 4.69
CA ASP A 80 9.35 -18.94 5.79
C ASP A 80 9.77 -18.27 7.12
N TYR A 81 11.01 -17.74 7.22
CA TYR A 81 11.59 -17.18 8.45
C TYR A 81 11.77 -15.65 8.46
N LEU A 82 11.25 -14.94 7.45
CA LEU A 82 11.13 -13.47 7.52
C LEU A 82 10.02 -13.06 8.50
N SER A 83 10.23 -13.36 9.79
CA SER A 83 9.45 -12.72 10.86
C SER A 83 9.89 -11.26 10.97
N PRO A 84 8.97 -10.30 11.19
CA PRO A 84 9.36 -8.93 11.47
C PRO A 84 10.42 -8.87 12.57
N GLY A 85 11.64 -8.44 12.22
CA GLY A 85 12.79 -8.37 13.14
C GLY A 85 13.84 -9.50 13.02
N THR A 86 13.60 -10.56 12.24
CA THR A 86 14.57 -11.64 11.95
C THR A 86 14.76 -11.75 10.44
N TRP A 87 15.92 -11.33 9.93
CA TRP A 87 16.16 -11.16 8.51
C TRP A 87 17.21 -12.16 8.02
N SER A 88 16.75 -13.32 7.55
CA SER A 88 17.58 -14.28 6.80
C SER A 88 17.04 -14.48 5.40
N TYR A 89 17.89 -14.88 4.46
CA TYR A 89 17.46 -15.27 3.12
C TYR A 89 18.14 -16.56 2.66
N LEU A 90 17.47 -17.23 1.73
CA LEU A 90 18.09 -18.25 0.90
C LEU A 90 18.68 -17.57 -0.33
N PRO A 91 19.98 -17.77 -0.60
CA PRO A 91 20.58 -17.37 -1.86
C PRO A 91 19.82 -18.02 -3.02
N THR A 92 19.43 -17.21 -4.00
CA THR A 92 18.62 -17.69 -5.12
C THR A 92 19.07 -17.02 -6.41
N LEU A 93 19.15 -17.83 -7.47
CA LEU A 93 19.34 -17.34 -8.84
C LEU A 93 17.99 -17.15 -9.55
N ASP A 94 16.87 -17.40 -8.85
CA ASP A 94 15.51 -17.27 -9.38
C ASP A 94 14.93 -15.87 -9.14
N PRO A 95 14.63 -15.09 -10.19
CA PRO A 95 14.10 -13.73 -10.07
C PRO A 95 12.73 -13.65 -9.38
N GLU A 96 11.88 -14.66 -9.54
CA GLU A 96 10.55 -14.66 -8.93
C GLU A 96 10.65 -14.84 -7.41
N THR A 97 11.47 -15.78 -6.95
CA THR A 97 11.77 -15.97 -5.52
C THR A 97 12.36 -14.70 -4.92
N ALA A 98 13.33 -14.07 -5.58
CA ALA A 98 13.94 -12.83 -5.10
C ALA A 98 12.92 -11.68 -4.99
N ARG A 99 12.02 -11.56 -5.97
CA ARG A 99 10.92 -10.59 -5.96
C ARG A 99 9.95 -10.86 -4.80
N GLN A 100 9.57 -12.11 -4.56
CA GLN A 100 8.68 -12.48 -3.47
C GLN A 100 9.30 -12.19 -2.10
N THR A 101 10.60 -12.48 -1.92
CA THR A 101 11.36 -12.10 -0.73
C THR A 101 11.38 -10.58 -0.53
N ALA A 102 11.54 -9.79 -1.59
CA ALA A 102 11.47 -8.33 -1.54
C ALA A 102 10.09 -7.80 -1.12
N VAL A 103 9.01 -8.44 -1.58
CA VAL A 103 7.62 -8.13 -1.15
C VAL A 103 7.44 -8.41 0.34
N LEU A 104 7.83 -9.60 0.81
CA LEU A 104 7.72 -9.97 2.22
C LEU A 104 8.51 -9.02 3.13
N PHE A 105 9.71 -8.60 2.69
CA PHE A 105 10.48 -7.57 3.37
C PHE A 105 9.72 -6.24 3.44
N ALA A 106 9.19 -5.76 2.32
CA ALA A 106 8.46 -4.50 2.25
C ALA A 106 7.23 -4.50 3.17
N ASP A 107 6.52 -5.63 3.25
CA ASP A 107 5.36 -5.83 4.14
C ASP A 107 5.75 -5.88 5.62
N ALA A 108 6.96 -6.37 5.92
CA ALA A 108 7.51 -6.44 7.27
C ALA A 108 8.16 -5.14 7.76
N LEU A 109 8.28 -4.11 6.90
CA LEU A 109 8.80 -2.81 7.31
C LEU A 109 7.91 -2.18 8.41
N PRO A 110 8.52 -1.44 9.35
CA PRO A 110 7.77 -0.62 10.30
C PRO A 110 6.69 0.23 9.62
N LYS A 111 5.56 0.47 10.30
CA LYS A 111 4.41 1.17 9.72
C LYS A 111 4.72 2.59 9.21
N HIS A 112 5.77 3.21 9.75
CA HIS A 112 6.23 4.54 9.34
C HIS A 112 7.18 4.51 8.15
N LEU A 113 7.68 3.35 7.72
CA LEU A 113 8.54 3.18 6.56
C LEU A 113 7.75 2.62 5.38
N ARG A 114 7.92 3.24 4.21
CA ARG A 114 7.38 2.76 2.95
C ARG A 114 8.46 2.79 1.88
N LEU A 115 8.51 1.73 1.08
CA LEU A 115 9.26 1.73 -0.17
C LEU A 115 8.44 2.47 -1.23
N ARG A 116 9.09 3.25 -2.10
CA ARG A 116 8.48 3.75 -3.33
C ARG A 116 9.20 3.22 -4.57
N GLU A 117 8.92 3.84 -5.71
CA GLU A 117 9.35 3.43 -7.04
C GLU A 117 10.82 2.97 -7.07
N GLY A 118 11.03 1.76 -7.59
CA GLY A 118 12.34 1.12 -7.68
C GLY A 118 12.88 0.53 -6.38
N GLY A 119 12.30 0.78 -5.21
CA GLY A 119 12.79 0.23 -3.94
C GLY A 119 12.68 -1.30 -3.89
N LEU A 120 11.54 -1.84 -4.31
CA LEU A 120 11.32 -3.28 -4.38
C LEU A 120 12.26 -3.96 -5.39
N GLU A 121 12.46 -3.35 -6.56
CA GLU A 121 13.36 -3.89 -7.58
C GLU A 121 14.83 -3.87 -7.11
N ARG A 122 15.27 -2.81 -6.43
CA ARG A 122 16.63 -2.76 -5.84
C ARG A 122 16.85 -3.88 -4.82
N ILE A 123 15.84 -4.17 -4.00
CA ILE A 123 15.89 -5.26 -3.03
C ILE A 123 15.93 -6.61 -3.73
N ALA A 124 15.06 -6.82 -4.72
CA ALA A 124 15.04 -8.05 -5.51
C ALA A 124 16.38 -8.28 -6.24
N SER A 125 16.94 -7.25 -6.86
CA SER A 125 18.27 -7.31 -7.49
C SER A 125 19.37 -7.66 -6.50
N ALA A 126 19.38 -7.05 -5.31
CA ALA A 126 20.37 -7.36 -4.29
C ALA A 126 20.29 -8.82 -3.82
N ILE A 127 19.08 -9.35 -3.67
CA ILE A 127 18.84 -10.76 -3.29
C ILE A 127 19.33 -11.72 -4.38
N LEU A 128 19.14 -11.35 -5.66
CA LEU A 128 19.62 -12.12 -6.80
C LEU A 128 21.15 -12.15 -6.89
N GLU A 129 21.78 -11.00 -6.64
CA GLU A 129 23.24 -10.90 -6.66
C GLU A 129 23.86 -11.71 -5.53
N GLY A 130 23.23 -11.71 -4.33
CA GLY A 130 23.63 -12.57 -3.23
C GLY A 130 25.07 -12.34 -2.75
N GLU A 131 25.77 -11.32 -3.20
CA GLU A 131 27.11 -10.98 -2.73
C GLU A 131 27.03 -10.08 -1.49
N GLU A 132 28.16 -9.91 -0.78
CA GLU A 132 28.22 -8.94 0.31
C GLU A 132 28.01 -7.53 -0.27
N VAL A 133 26.85 -6.92 0.00
CA VAL A 133 26.45 -5.67 -0.63
C VAL A 133 25.68 -4.77 0.32
N THR A 134 25.88 -3.45 0.17
CA THR A 134 25.05 -2.43 0.83
C THR A 134 24.19 -1.73 -0.20
N VAL A 135 22.88 -1.77 -0.01
CA VAL A 135 21.91 -1.19 -0.94
C VAL A 135 21.15 -0.06 -0.26
N ALA A 136 21.31 1.15 -0.78
CA ALA A 136 20.52 2.30 -0.37
C ALA A 136 19.13 2.23 -1.04
N VAL A 137 18.10 2.20 -0.21
CA VAL A 137 16.70 2.14 -0.65
C VAL A 137 15.99 3.39 -0.12
N PRO A 138 15.49 4.28 -0.99
CA PRO A 138 14.79 5.47 -0.52
C PRO A 138 13.54 5.04 0.24
N SER A 139 13.42 5.54 1.46
CA SER A 139 12.28 5.30 2.32
C SER A 139 11.51 6.57 2.54
N TRP A 140 10.26 6.42 2.96
CA TRP A 140 9.36 7.54 3.18
C TRP A 140 8.84 7.46 4.59
N VAL A 141 8.86 8.60 5.28
CA VAL A 141 8.28 8.76 6.61
C VAL A 141 7.05 9.67 6.53
N ILE A 142 6.13 9.49 7.46
CA ILE A 142 4.97 10.37 7.59
C ILE A 142 5.48 11.74 8.05
N ALA A 143 5.31 12.75 7.21
CA ALA A 143 5.64 14.14 7.52
C ALA A 143 4.47 14.82 8.25
N ALA A 144 3.24 14.58 7.78
CA ALA A 144 2.03 15.05 8.42
C ALA A 144 0.85 14.14 8.10
N GLU A 145 -0.10 14.10 9.02
CA GLU A 145 -1.41 13.49 8.78
C GLU A 145 -2.49 14.40 9.38
N ILE A 146 -3.57 14.61 8.63
CA ILE A 146 -4.76 15.30 9.10
C ILE A 146 -6.02 14.71 8.48
N VAL A 147 -7.07 14.59 9.27
CA VAL A 147 -8.43 14.28 8.83
C VAL A 147 -9.35 15.33 9.43
N LEU A 148 -10.08 16.05 8.59
CA LEU A 148 -11.09 17.02 9.02
C LEU A 148 -12.49 16.38 8.97
N PRO A 149 -13.38 16.73 9.91
CA PRO A 149 -14.73 16.18 9.95
C PRO A 149 -15.59 16.72 8.80
N LEU A 150 -16.47 15.87 8.27
CA LEU A 150 -17.45 16.25 7.24
C LEU A 150 -18.74 16.87 7.83
N THR A 151 -18.85 16.99 9.16
CA THR A 151 -20.08 17.37 9.87
C THR A 151 -20.68 18.71 9.43
N HIS A 152 -19.85 19.66 9.00
CA HIS A 152 -20.28 20.99 8.56
C HIS A 152 -20.04 21.22 7.05
N VAL A 153 -19.83 20.14 6.30
CA VAL A 153 -19.61 20.18 4.86
C VAL A 153 -20.84 19.61 4.17
N SER A 154 -21.38 20.30 3.18
CA SER A 154 -22.51 19.78 2.39
C SER A 154 -22.13 18.47 1.70
N TYR A 155 -23.10 17.60 1.42
CA TYR A 155 -22.85 16.32 0.74
C TYR A 155 -22.08 16.51 -0.57
N ASN A 156 -22.52 17.43 -1.44
CA ASN A 156 -21.85 17.70 -2.71
C ASN A 156 -20.47 18.34 -2.51
N GLY A 157 -20.31 19.22 -1.52
CA GLY A 157 -19.01 19.80 -1.18
C GLY A 157 -18.01 18.73 -0.71
N GLY A 158 -18.46 17.79 0.12
CA GLY A 158 -17.64 16.66 0.56
C GLY A 158 -17.27 15.72 -0.59
N ARG A 159 -18.19 15.47 -1.52
CA ARG A 159 -17.93 14.70 -2.75
C ARG A 159 -16.89 15.38 -3.64
N ASN A 160 -17.07 16.68 -3.92
CA ASN A 160 -16.12 17.47 -4.72
C ASN A 160 -14.74 17.56 -4.06
N ALA A 161 -14.70 17.74 -2.75
CA ALA A 161 -13.44 17.73 -2.00
C ALA A 161 -12.75 16.36 -2.08
N SER A 162 -13.51 15.27 -1.94
CA SER A 162 -13.00 13.90 -2.07
C SER A 162 -12.41 13.67 -3.46
N THR A 163 -13.11 14.10 -4.52
CA THR A 163 -12.61 14.05 -5.91
C THR A 163 -11.35 14.88 -6.10
N ALA A 164 -11.25 16.07 -5.51
CA ALA A 164 -10.04 16.87 -5.58
C ALA A 164 -8.84 16.18 -4.94
N LEU A 165 -9.06 15.51 -3.80
CA LEU A 165 -8.01 14.70 -3.17
C LEU A 165 -7.67 13.44 -3.96
N ASP A 166 -8.58 12.90 -4.78
CA ASP A 166 -8.24 11.80 -5.71
C ASP A 166 -7.23 12.26 -6.77
N HIS A 167 -7.33 13.49 -7.27
CA HIS A 167 -6.34 14.07 -8.19
C HIS A 167 -4.98 14.34 -7.52
N LEU A 168 -4.95 14.44 -6.19
CA LEU A 168 -3.73 14.62 -5.41
C LEU A 168 -3.13 13.30 -4.91
N ASP A 169 -3.91 12.22 -4.88
CA ASP A 169 -3.46 10.94 -4.34
C ASP A 169 -2.33 10.36 -5.20
N GLY A 170 -1.21 10.05 -4.56
CA GLY A 170 0.00 9.59 -5.24
C GLY A 170 0.86 10.69 -5.86
N TYR A 171 0.43 11.97 -5.85
CA TYR A 171 1.23 13.08 -6.35
C TYR A 171 2.56 13.20 -5.58
N VAL A 172 3.67 13.40 -6.30
CA VAL A 172 5.02 13.59 -5.73
C VAL A 172 5.56 14.94 -6.14
N LEU A 173 5.78 15.78 -5.14
CA LEU A 173 6.39 17.10 -5.25
C LEU A 173 7.90 17.01 -4.99
N LYS A 174 8.71 17.59 -5.87
CA LYS A 174 10.17 17.53 -5.74
C LYS A 174 10.69 18.47 -4.65
N ALA A 175 11.94 18.24 -4.25
CA ALA A 175 12.64 19.17 -3.38
C ALA A 175 12.68 20.58 -3.99
N ASN A 176 12.40 21.60 -3.18
CA ASN A 176 12.33 23.02 -3.53
C ASN A 176 11.29 23.41 -4.59
N GLU A 177 10.46 22.47 -5.07
CA GLU A 177 9.40 22.74 -6.02
C GLU A 177 8.21 23.43 -5.34
N THR A 178 7.53 24.32 -6.07
CA THR A 178 6.29 24.94 -5.60
C THR A 178 5.09 24.10 -6.00
N PHE A 179 4.33 23.67 -5.00
CA PHE A 179 3.01 23.09 -5.20
C PHE A 179 1.99 24.18 -5.54
N SER A 180 1.10 23.88 -6.47
CA SER A 180 -0.13 24.62 -6.73
C SER A 180 -1.32 23.68 -6.68
N PHE A 181 -2.33 24.04 -5.87
CA PHE A 181 -3.55 23.24 -5.78
C PHE A 181 -4.31 23.24 -7.11
N ASN A 182 -4.37 24.39 -7.79
CA ASN A 182 -5.06 24.51 -9.07
C ASN A 182 -4.32 23.84 -10.23
N ASP A 183 -2.99 23.82 -10.24
CA ASP A 183 -2.22 23.14 -11.29
C ASP A 183 -2.42 21.62 -11.23
N VAL A 184 -2.45 21.05 -10.03
CA VAL A 184 -2.62 19.60 -9.86
C VAL A 184 -4.08 19.17 -10.02
N VAL A 185 -5.02 19.86 -9.37
CA VAL A 185 -6.44 19.45 -9.39
C VAL A 185 -7.14 19.90 -10.68
N GLY A 186 -6.72 21.00 -11.30
CA GLY A 186 -7.26 21.51 -12.56
C GLY A 186 -8.67 22.11 -12.48
N PRO A 187 -9.33 22.38 -13.62
CA PRO A 187 -10.68 22.94 -13.66
C PRO A 187 -11.69 21.98 -13.02
N ARG A 188 -12.71 22.53 -12.35
CA ARG A 188 -13.74 21.73 -11.68
C ARG A 188 -14.87 21.49 -12.66
N SER A 189 -14.67 20.57 -13.58
CA SER A 189 -15.62 20.23 -14.64
C SER A 189 -16.27 18.86 -14.41
N ALA A 190 -17.42 18.61 -15.04
CA ALA A 190 -18.17 17.35 -14.85
C ALA A 190 -17.40 16.14 -15.41
N ASP A 191 -16.71 16.29 -16.53
CA ASP A 191 -15.85 15.27 -17.13
C ASP A 191 -14.65 14.89 -16.24
N ARG A 192 -14.22 15.78 -15.35
CA ARG A 192 -13.19 15.52 -14.33
C ARG A 192 -13.74 14.97 -13.01
N GLY A 193 -15.02 14.58 -13.00
CA GLY A 193 -15.67 13.90 -11.88
C GLY A 193 -16.28 14.81 -10.81
N PHE A 194 -16.22 16.13 -11.01
CA PHE A 194 -16.88 17.06 -10.09
C PHE A 194 -18.39 17.04 -10.29
N ILE A 195 -19.13 17.57 -9.31
CA ILE A 195 -20.59 17.75 -9.37
C ILE A 195 -20.97 19.17 -8.92
N THR A 196 -22.19 19.60 -9.24
CA THR A 196 -22.71 20.90 -8.78
C THR A 196 -22.82 20.93 -7.26
N GLY A 197 -22.15 21.90 -6.64
CA GLY A 197 -22.17 22.14 -5.20
C GLY A 197 -22.45 23.61 -4.88
N MET A 198 -22.47 23.95 -3.60
CA MET A 198 -22.63 25.33 -3.14
C MET A 198 -21.28 26.01 -2.98
N SER A 199 -21.14 27.19 -3.56
CA SER A 199 -20.00 28.09 -3.38
C SER A 199 -20.44 29.42 -2.80
N LEU A 200 -19.53 30.07 -2.06
CA LEU A 200 -19.73 31.40 -1.51
C LEU A 200 -18.92 32.40 -2.34
N ILE A 201 -19.59 33.16 -3.21
CA ILE A 201 -18.98 34.19 -4.06
C ILE A 201 -19.65 35.53 -3.73
N ASP A 202 -18.87 36.58 -3.51
CA ASP A 202 -19.37 37.92 -3.15
C ASP A 202 -20.44 37.91 -2.05
N ASN A 203 -20.19 37.12 -1.00
CA ASN A 203 -21.08 36.95 0.15
C ASN A 203 -22.47 36.34 -0.19
N ARG A 204 -22.60 35.71 -1.36
CA ARG A 204 -23.81 34.99 -1.81
C ARG A 204 -23.50 33.53 -2.05
N PHE A 205 -24.47 32.69 -1.70
CA PHE A 205 -24.40 31.28 -2.01
C PHE A 205 -24.92 31.02 -3.42
N ILE A 206 -24.07 30.49 -4.29
CA ILE A 206 -24.43 30.12 -5.66
C ILE A 206 -24.15 28.64 -5.89
N GLN A 207 -24.91 28.04 -6.81
CA GLN A 207 -24.63 26.69 -7.28
C GLN A 207 -23.67 26.74 -8.45
N GLU A 208 -22.55 26.04 -8.32
CA GLU A 208 -21.58 25.91 -9.40
C GLU A 208 -20.91 24.53 -9.38
N GLN A 209 -20.33 24.17 -10.51
CA GLN A 209 -19.59 22.94 -10.66
C GLN A 209 -18.35 22.95 -9.73
N GLY A 210 -18.21 21.91 -8.91
CA GLY A 210 -17.11 21.84 -7.94
C GLY A 210 -17.34 22.61 -6.64
N GLY A 211 -18.53 23.21 -6.42
CA GLY A 211 -18.78 23.96 -5.19
C GLY A 211 -18.48 23.18 -3.92
N GLY A 212 -17.88 23.85 -2.94
CA GLY A 212 -17.34 23.26 -1.70
C GLY A 212 -15.87 22.80 -1.79
N ILE A 213 -15.18 23.07 -2.91
CA ILE A 213 -13.78 22.67 -3.16
C ILE A 213 -12.80 23.19 -2.11
N CYS A 214 -13.08 24.35 -1.50
CA CYS A 214 -12.19 24.96 -0.51
C CYS A 214 -11.95 24.08 0.73
N PHE A 215 -12.82 23.09 0.97
CA PHE A 215 -12.59 22.10 2.01
C PHE A 215 -11.35 21.24 1.70
N ALA A 216 -11.14 20.83 0.44
CA ALA A 216 -9.96 20.07 0.04
C ALA A 216 -8.68 20.91 0.09
N SER A 217 -8.68 22.15 -0.40
CA SER A 217 -7.51 23.04 -0.27
C SER A 217 -7.19 23.34 1.19
N THR A 218 -8.20 23.47 2.06
CA THR A 218 -7.99 23.60 3.50
C THR A 218 -7.37 22.35 4.12
N ILE A 219 -7.78 21.14 3.70
CA ILE A 219 -7.12 19.89 4.13
C ILE A 219 -5.64 19.90 3.72
N VAL A 220 -5.35 20.28 2.47
CA VAL A 220 -3.96 20.37 1.98
C VAL A 220 -3.16 21.39 2.78
N HIS A 221 -3.74 22.56 3.06
CA HIS A 221 -3.10 23.59 3.87
C HIS A 221 -2.81 23.11 5.30
N GLN A 222 -3.79 22.50 5.96
CA GLN A 222 -3.64 21.97 7.32
C GLN A 222 -2.61 20.83 7.41
N ALA A 223 -2.43 20.05 6.35
CA ALA A 223 -1.38 19.05 6.27
C ALA A 223 -0.01 19.71 6.05
N ALA A 224 0.07 20.61 5.07
CA ALA A 224 1.29 21.32 4.69
C ALA A 224 1.83 22.17 5.85
N SER A 225 0.98 22.88 6.58
CA SER A 225 1.36 23.72 7.73
C SER A 225 1.96 22.95 8.92
N ARG A 226 1.91 21.62 8.91
CA ARG A 226 2.54 20.73 9.90
C ARG A 226 3.91 20.22 9.44
N THR A 227 4.36 20.65 8.27
CA THR A 227 5.63 20.30 7.65
C THR A 227 6.47 21.55 7.40
N ASP A 228 7.77 21.37 7.14
CA ASP A 228 8.70 22.48 6.89
C ASP A 228 8.59 23.02 5.46
N VAL A 229 7.44 23.63 5.14
CA VAL A 229 7.18 24.27 3.85
C VAL A 229 6.99 25.77 4.01
N GLU A 230 7.27 26.50 2.95
CA GLU A 230 7.04 27.95 2.88
C GLU A 230 5.73 28.21 2.14
N VAL A 231 4.73 28.76 2.81
CA VAL A 231 3.46 29.15 2.16
C VAL A 231 3.73 30.33 1.21
N VAL A 232 3.45 30.14 -0.07
CA VAL A 232 3.65 31.13 -1.14
C VAL A 232 2.37 31.91 -1.40
N GLU A 233 1.22 31.23 -1.34
CA GLU A 233 -0.09 31.86 -1.50
C GLU A 233 -1.11 31.16 -0.60
N GLN A 234 -1.83 31.97 0.16
CA GLN A 234 -2.99 31.55 0.94
C GLN A 234 -4.00 32.70 0.99
N ASN A 235 -5.24 32.38 0.65
CA ASN A 235 -6.38 33.27 0.78
C ASN A 235 -7.33 32.69 1.83
N HIS A 236 -8.02 33.56 2.57
CA HIS A 236 -9.02 33.16 3.55
C HIS A 236 -10.43 33.44 3.04
N HIS A 237 -11.40 32.67 3.52
CA HIS A 237 -12.80 32.93 3.27
C HIS A 237 -13.19 34.27 3.89
N SER A 238 -14.05 35.01 3.18
CA SER A 238 -14.63 36.26 3.69
C SER A 238 -15.51 36.07 4.94
N ARG A 239 -15.92 34.83 5.23
CA ARG A 239 -16.68 34.43 6.41
C ARG A 239 -16.02 33.24 7.09
N PRO A 240 -16.13 33.10 8.43
CA PRO A 240 -15.62 31.92 9.13
C PRO A 240 -16.23 30.63 8.60
N VAL A 241 -15.39 29.62 8.41
CA VAL A 241 -15.79 28.25 8.11
C VAL A 241 -15.79 27.41 9.39
N ALA A 242 -16.70 26.43 9.47
CA ALA A 242 -16.91 25.67 10.72
C ALA A 242 -15.97 24.47 10.92
N TYR A 243 -15.17 24.12 9.90
CA TYR A 243 -14.31 22.93 9.92
C TYR A 243 -12.86 23.19 10.33
N VAL A 244 -12.44 24.45 10.48
CA VAL A 244 -11.12 24.86 11.01
C VAL A 244 -11.24 26.17 11.81
N PRO A 245 -10.33 26.43 12.77
CA PRO A 245 -10.23 27.74 13.42
C PRO A 245 -9.95 28.87 12.42
N ARG A 246 -10.25 30.11 12.83
CA ARG A 246 -10.00 31.31 12.02
C ARG A 246 -8.52 31.40 11.60
N GLY A 247 -8.28 31.57 10.30
CA GLY A 247 -6.93 31.64 9.73
C GLY A 247 -6.34 30.28 9.36
N GLY A 248 -7.01 29.17 9.70
CA GLY A 248 -6.61 27.82 9.31
C GLY A 248 -7.17 27.35 7.97
N ASP A 249 -7.89 28.20 7.26
CA ASP A 249 -8.53 27.91 5.98
C ASP A 249 -7.70 28.39 4.79
N ALA A 250 -7.87 27.73 3.65
CA ALA A 250 -7.29 28.12 2.38
C ALA A 250 -8.36 28.10 1.30
N THR A 251 -8.75 29.27 0.81
CA THR A 251 -9.70 29.46 -0.29
C THR A 251 -9.01 29.32 -1.63
N VAL A 252 -9.69 28.66 -2.57
CA VAL A 252 -9.23 28.51 -3.96
C VAL A 252 -10.40 28.72 -4.90
N TYR A 253 -10.09 29.27 -6.08
CA TYR A 253 -11.00 29.43 -7.20
C TYR A 253 -10.19 29.28 -8.48
N TYR A 254 -10.54 28.30 -9.31
CA TYR A 254 -9.71 27.94 -10.46
C TYR A 254 -9.57 29.13 -11.42
N GLY A 255 -8.32 29.54 -11.69
CA GLY A 255 -8.01 30.69 -12.56
C GLY A 255 -7.89 32.03 -11.83
N GLU A 256 -8.25 32.13 -10.54
CA GLU A 256 -8.18 33.39 -9.78
C GLU A 256 -7.46 33.28 -8.43
N LEU A 257 -7.85 32.32 -7.57
CA LEU A 257 -7.29 32.14 -6.23
C LEU A 257 -6.69 30.75 -6.08
N ASP A 258 -5.49 30.66 -5.52
CA ASP A 258 -4.81 29.39 -5.34
C ASP A 258 -4.30 29.20 -3.90
N TYR A 259 -3.96 27.95 -3.58
CA TYR A 259 -3.16 27.62 -2.42
C TYR A 259 -1.83 27.06 -2.91
N ARG A 260 -0.75 27.77 -2.59
CA ARG A 260 0.60 27.42 -3.05
C ARG A 260 1.58 27.40 -1.90
N PHE A 261 2.50 26.45 -1.94
CA PHE A 261 3.61 26.39 -1.00
C PHE A 261 4.86 25.84 -1.69
N ARG A 262 6.04 26.28 -1.24
CA ARG A 262 7.33 25.75 -1.69
C ARG A 262 7.75 24.63 -0.76
N ASN A 263 8.08 23.48 -1.35
CA ASN A 263 8.56 22.31 -0.64
C ASN A 263 9.96 22.54 -0.06
N GLY A 264 10.31 21.76 0.96
CA GLY A 264 11.64 21.72 1.55
C GLY A 264 12.64 20.93 0.69
N ASP A 265 13.65 20.37 1.36
CA ASP A 265 14.84 19.76 0.75
C ASP A 265 14.67 18.32 0.24
N ALA A 266 13.51 17.70 0.48
CA ALA A 266 13.25 16.31 0.12
C ALA A 266 11.98 16.17 -0.72
N LEU A 267 11.78 15.00 -1.34
CA LEU A 267 10.54 14.70 -2.03
C LEU A 267 9.38 14.65 -1.02
N MET A 268 8.23 15.20 -1.41
CA MET A 268 7.00 15.15 -0.65
C MET A 268 5.95 14.41 -1.45
N ALA A 269 5.26 13.45 -0.85
CA ALA A 269 4.21 12.71 -1.54
C ALA A 269 2.88 12.75 -0.80
N PHE A 270 1.80 12.72 -1.57
CA PHE A 270 0.44 12.94 -1.11
C PHE A 270 -0.30 11.60 -1.07
N GLU A 271 -1.04 11.34 0.02
CA GLU A 271 -1.93 10.19 0.17
C GLU A 271 -3.28 10.67 0.70
N LYS A 272 -4.35 10.40 -0.05
CA LYS A 272 -5.71 10.69 0.38
C LYS A 272 -6.12 9.77 1.51
N LEU A 273 -6.74 10.36 2.54
CA LEU A 273 -7.34 9.63 3.64
C LEU A 273 -8.86 9.78 3.61
N GLN A 274 -9.58 8.66 3.51
CA GLN A 274 -11.04 8.61 3.63
C GLN A 274 -11.43 7.85 4.91
N ARG A 275 -12.24 8.49 5.74
CA ARG A 275 -12.88 7.89 6.93
C ARG A 275 -14.41 8.01 6.79
N PRO A 276 -15.21 7.23 7.55
CA PRO A 276 -16.67 7.28 7.46
C PRO A 276 -17.26 8.70 7.61
N ASN A 277 -16.69 9.52 8.51
CA ASN A 277 -17.16 10.88 8.81
C ASN A 277 -16.10 11.96 8.58
N GLY A 278 -15.05 11.65 7.82
CA GLY A 278 -13.92 12.57 7.67
C GLY A 278 -13.17 12.36 6.37
N LEU A 279 -12.53 13.43 5.92
CA LEU A 279 -11.69 13.47 4.74
C LEU A 279 -10.36 14.11 5.13
N GLY A 280 -9.26 13.58 4.59
CA GLY A 280 -7.94 13.97 5.04
C GLY A 280 -6.86 13.73 4.03
N LEU A 281 -5.65 14.10 4.42
CA LEU A 281 -4.45 13.94 3.64
C LEU A 281 -3.31 13.52 4.57
N ARG A 282 -2.51 12.58 4.11
CA ARG A 282 -1.21 12.27 4.67
C ARG A 282 -0.13 12.74 3.70
N LEU A 283 0.83 13.48 4.23
CA LEU A 283 2.04 13.87 3.52
C LEU A 283 3.19 12.97 3.98
N TRP A 284 3.93 12.47 3.00
CA TRP A 284 5.13 11.66 3.19
C TRP A 284 6.35 12.48 2.80
N LYS A 285 7.45 12.37 3.55
CA LYS A 285 8.76 12.95 3.20
C LYS A 285 9.72 11.82 2.87
N SER A 286 10.46 11.94 1.76
CA SER A 286 11.53 10.99 1.45
C SER A 286 12.70 11.17 2.42
N MET A 287 13.29 10.06 2.83
CA MET A 287 14.52 10.01 3.61
C MET A 287 15.71 9.83 2.66
N HIS A 288 16.76 10.61 2.90
CA HIS A 288 18.08 10.40 2.31
C HIS A 288 18.84 9.31 3.08
#